data_AF-A0A9D7TQR1-F1
#
_entry.id   AF-A0A9D7TQR1-F1
#
_cell.length_a   1.000
_cell.length_b   1.000
_cell.length_c   1.000
_cell.angle_alpha   90.00
_cell.angle_beta   90.00
_cell.angle_gamma   90.00
#
_symmetry.space_group_name_H-M   'P 1'
#
loop_
_entity.id
_entity.type
_entity.pdbx_description
1 polymer ?
#
loop_
_entity_poly.entity_id
_entity_poly.type
_entity_poly.pdbx_seq_one_letter_code
_entity_poly.pdbx_strand_id
1 'polypeptide(L)'
;MKPINLSKVHIIIMILIIFGCTKNKEDDKRYLIFGHSYGKCTGKICLEIFKLTPDQLYEDVDDNFFNGNLRFTLLPQTKFDLAAYLLNAYPKELTDELNKSYGCPDCHDQGTIILQYYDGNRLKSFLVDQDKTAIPNYLHGYVDSINETIRLLNL
;
A
#
# COMPACT_ATOMS: atom_id res chain seq x y z
N MET A 1 -68.98 35.61 4.14
CA MET A 1 -67.86 34.64 4.12
C MET A 1 -67.81 33.99 2.75
N LYS A 2 -66.70 34.13 2.01
CA LYS A 2 -66.45 33.46 0.72
C LYS A 2 -65.71 32.14 0.98
N PRO A 3 -66.03 31.04 0.27
CA PRO A 3 -65.32 29.78 0.42
C PRO A 3 -63.89 29.88 -0.11
N ILE A 4 -62.99 29.18 0.58
CA ILE A 4 -61.55 29.16 0.37
C ILE A 4 -61.23 28.39 -0.94
N ASN A 5 -60.28 28.94 -1.70
CA ASN A 5 -59.89 28.51 -3.05
C ASN A 5 -59.00 27.25 -3.01
N LEU A 6 -59.37 26.23 -3.79
CA LEU A 6 -58.63 24.99 -3.99
C LEU A 6 -58.18 24.88 -5.45
N SER A 7 -57.09 25.56 -5.82
CA SER A 7 -56.21 25.10 -6.91
C SER A 7 -54.91 25.90 -6.82
N LYS A 8 -53.78 25.26 -7.15
CA LYS A 8 -52.40 25.80 -7.06
C LYS A 8 -51.68 25.53 -5.73
N VAL A 9 -51.78 24.28 -5.29
CA VAL A 9 -50.77 23.62 -4.46
C VAL A 9 -49.41 23.71 -5.17
N HIS A 10 -48.54 24.62 -4.75
CA HIS A 10 -47.13 24.64 -5.16
C HIS A 10 -46.33 23.86 -4.13
N ILE A 11 -46.27 22.55 -4.32
CA ILE A 11 -45.34 21.68 -3.62
C ILE A 11 -43.94 21.99 -4.20
N ILE A 12 -43.16 22.80 -3.47
CA ILE A 12 -41.74 23.00 -3.73
C ILE A 12 -41.02 21.78 -3.15
N ILE A 13 -40.88 20.73 -3.96
CA ILE A 13 -39.96 19.62 -3.69
C ILE A 13 -38.56 20.13 -4.05
N MET A 14 -37.88 20.72 -3.07
CA MET A 14 -36.43 20.93 -3.12
C MET A 14 -35.78 19.59 -2.82
N ILE A 15 -35.58 18.78 -3.87
CA ILE A 15 -34.72 17.59 -3.83
C ILE A 15 -33.32 18.09 -3.49
N LEU A 16 -32.95 17.97 -2.21
CA LEU A 16 -31.55 18.00 -1.79
C LEU A 16 -30.85 16.84 -2.49
N ILE A 17 -30.12 17.17 -3.54
CA ILE A 17 -29.07 16.31 -4.08
C ILE A 17 -27.93 16.34 -3.05
N ILE A 18 -28.08 15.55 -1.99
CA ILE A 18 -26.96 15.11 -1.17
C ILE A 18 -26.25 14.02 -1.95
N PHE A 19 -25.38 14.40 -2.89
CA PHE A 19 -24.23 13.56 -3.23
C PHE A 19 -23.30 13.57 -2.01
N GLY A 20 -23.68 12.81 -0.98
CA GLY A 20 -22.76 12.39 0.04
C GLY A 20 -21.81 11.39 -0.62
N CYS A 21 -20.60 11.83 -0.96
CA CYS A 21 -19.50 10.90 -1.13
C CYS A 21 -19.34 10.14 0.19
N THR A 22 -19.84 8.90 0.24
CA THR A 22 -19.34 7.94 1.20
C THR A 22 -17.92 7.63 0.77
N LYS A 23 -16.92 8.32 1.33
CA LYS A 23 -15.59 7.73 1.42
C LYS A 23 -15.78 6.49 2.27
N ASN A 24 -15.91 5.33 1.62
CA ASN A 24 -15.91 4.06 2.30
C ASN A 24 -14.60 3.99 3.08
N LYS A 25 -14.66 4.19 4.39
CA LYS A 25 -13.51 4.05 5.31
C LYS A 25 -13.04 2.59 5.43
N GLU A 26 -13.47 1.74 4.51
CA GLU A 26 -13.19 0.31 4.51
C GLU A 26 -11.92 -0.03 3.73
N ASP A 27 -11.57 0.74 2.70
CA ASP A 27 -10.36 0.47 1.91
C ASP A 27 -9.05 0.85 2.64
N ASP A 28 -9.12 1.72 3.65
CA ASP A 28 -8.00 2.00 4.56
C ASP A 28 -7.77 0.87 5.59
N LYS A 29 -8.61 -0.18 5.64
CA LYS A 29 -8.44 -1.28 6.59
C LYS A 29 -7.36 -2.27 6.16
N ARG A 30 -7.00 -2.39 4.89
CA ARG A 30 -5.97 -3.34 4.45
C ARG A 30 -4.95 -2.65 3.58
N TYR A 31 -3.69 -2.90 3.84
CA TYR A 31 -2.63 -2.36 3.01
C TYR A 31 -1.38 -3.22 3.10
N LEU A 32 -0.59 -3.13 2.04
CA LEU A 32 0.76 -3.63 1.95
C LEU A 32 1.70 -2.43 1.87
N ILE A 33 2.58 -2.26 2.84
CA ILE A 33 3.80 -1.48 2.67
C ILE A 33 4.85 -2.43 2.11
N PHE A 34 5.45 -2.07 0.98
CA PHE A 34 6.53 -2.82 0.36
C PHE A 34 7.65 -1.88 -0.04
N GLY A 35 8.86 -2.39 -0.12
CA GLY A 35 10.01 -1.60 -0.53
C GLY A 35 11.31 -2.37 -0.52
N HIS A 36 12.38 -1.67 -0.85
CA HIS A 36 13.72 -2.18 -0.65
C HIS A 36 14.67 -1.13 -0.07
N SER A 37 15.76 -1.58 0.52
CA SER A 37 16.83 -0.72 0.99
C SER A 37 18.20 -1.33 0.72
N TYR A 38 19.21 -0.49 0.53
CA TYR A 38 20.61 -0.88 0.36
C TYR A 38 21.51 -0.02 1.25
N GLY A 39 22.44 -0.60 2.01
CA GLY A 39 23.26 0.14 2.97
C GLY A 39 24.43 0.94 2.37
N LYS A 40 24.86 0.60 1.15
CA LYS A 40 26.00 1.24 0.46
C LYS A 40 25.65 2.05 -0.78
N CYS A 41 24.38 2.29 -1.04
CA CYS A 41 23.95 3.10 -2.17
C CYS A 41 24.20 4.60 -1.90
N THR A 42 24.16 5.39 -2.98
CA THR A 42 24.29 6.85 -2.91
C THR A 42 23.14 7.48 -3.69
N GLY A 43 22.39 8.41 -3.08
CA GLY A 43 21.23 9.07 -3.70
C GLY A 43 19.88 8.61 -3.13
N LYS A 44 18.77 8.99 -3.77
CA LYS A 44 17.39 8.67 -3.32
C LYS A 44 17.00 7.20 -3.49
N ILE A 45 17.66 6.49 -4.41
CA ILE A 45 17.39 5.08 -4.76
C ILE A 45 17.81 4.09 -3.66
N CYS A 46 18.10 4.61 -2.47
CA CYS A 46 18.64 3.86 -1.35
C CYS A 46 17.59 3.19 -0.50
N LEU A 47 16.42 3.80 -0.46
CA LEU A 47 15.27 3.33 0.26
C LEU A 47 14.07 3.74 -0.56
N GLU A 48 13.35 2.75 -1.07
CA GLU A 48 12.17 2.96 -1.89
C GLU A 48 11.03 2.26 -1.17
N ILE A 49 10.05 3.03 -0.68
CA ILE A 49 8.96 2.53 0.15
C ILE A 49 7.63 2.98 -0.43
N PHE A 50 6.74 2.03 -0.63
CA PHE A 50 5.42 2.25 -1.16
C PHE A 50 4.37 1.70 -0.22
N LYS A 51 3.21 2.35 -0.16
CA LYS A 51 2.00 1.82 0.47
C LYS A 51 0.96 1.54 -0.60
N LEU A 52 0.51 0.29 -0.67
CA LEU A 52 -0.51 -0.19 -1.58
C LEU A 52 -1.77 -0.55 -0.81
N THR A 53 -2.87 0.14 -1.09
CA THR A 53 -4.23 -0.20 -0.66
C THR A 53 -4.94 -0.94 -1.80
N PRO A 54 -6.18 -1.44 -1.60
CA PRO A 54 -6.93 -2.10 -2.68
C PRO A 54 -7.17 -1.22 -3.92
N ASP A 55 -7.12 0.10 -3.76
CA ASP A 55 -7.54 1.09 -4.75
C ASP A 55 -6.47 2.15 -5.08
N GLN A 56 -5.42 2.27 -4.27
CA GLN A 56 -4.45 3.37 -4.38
C GLN A 56 -3.03 2.93 -4.07
N LEU A 57 -2.07 3.60 -4.69
CA LEU A 57 -0.65 3.44 -4.44
C LEU A 57 -0.07 4.77 -3.96
N TYR A 58 0.82 4.71 -2.99
CA TYR A 58 1.50 5.85 -2.42
C TYR A 58 2.99 5.59 -2.33
N GLU A 59 3.79 6.64 -2.45
CA GLU A 59 5.25 6.62 -2.24
C GLU A 59 5.58 7.36 -0.94
N ASP A 60 6.46 6.79 -0.12
CA ASP A 60 7.06 7.50 1.00
C ASP A 60 8.02 8.55 0.45
N VAL A 61 7.88 9.80 0.90
CA VAL A 61 8.70 10.91 0.38
C VAL A 61 9.75 11.40 1.38
N ASP A 62 9.78 10.81 2.58
CA ASP A 62 10.76 11.14 3.61
C ASP A 62 11.94 10.14 3.64
N ASP A 63 11.81 9.01 2.93
CA ASP A 63 12.82 7.93 2.82
C ASP A 63 13.40 7.58 4.21
N ASN A 64 12.52 7.37 5.20
CA ASN A 64 12.93 7.26 6.59
C ASN A 64 12.21 6.16 7.38
N PHE A 65 12.01 5.02 6.73
CA PHE A 65 11.34 3.85 7.30
C PHE A 65 11.88 3.43 8.67
N PHE A 66 13.21 3.35 8.84
CA PHE A 66 13.82 2.84 10.07
C PHE A 66 13.67 3.78 11.28
N ASN A 67 13.37 5.07 11.06
CA ASN A 67 13.06 6.01 12.15
C ASN A 67 11.55 6.13 12.42
N GLY A 68 10.72 5.34 11.72
CA GLY A 68 9.28 5.25 11.93
C GLY A 68 8.47 6.44 11.39
N ASN A 69 9.09 7.37 10.69
CA ASN A 69 8.42 8.50 10.06
C ASN A 69 8.19 8.19 8.59
N LEU A 70 6.99 7.67 8.28
CA LEU A 70 6.54 7.45 6.91
C LEU A 70 5.52 8.52 6.53
N ARG A 71 5.77 9.20 5.41
CA ARG A 71 4.87 10.21 4.86
C ARG A 71 4.57 9.87 3.42
N PHE A 72 3.34 9.45 3.20
CA PHE A 72 2.89 8.94 1.91
C PHE A 72 2.28 10.03 1.03
N THR A 73 2.71 10.07 -0.24
CA THR A 73 2.11 10.88 -1.31
C THR A 73 1.43 9.98 -2.32
N LEU A 74 0.19 10.30 -2.71
CA LEU A 74 -0.58 9.52 -3.68
C LEU A 74 0.10 9.54 -5.05
N LEU A 75 0.22 8.35 -5.66
CA LEU A 75 0.72 8.18 -7.01
C LEU A 75 -0.41 8.09 -8.06
N PRO A 76 -0.12 8.38 -9.34
CA PRO A 76 -1.10 8.26 -10.42
C PRO A 76 -1.62 6.82 -10.61
N GLN A 77 -2.83 6.69 -11.14
CA GLN A 77 -3.46 5.40 -11.44
C GLN A 77 -2.57 4.46 -12.28
N THR A 78 -1.85 5.00 -13.26
CA THR A 78 -0.94 4.21 -14.10
C THR A 78 0.17 3.52 -13.32
N LYS A 79 0.64 4.13 -12.21
CA LYS A 79 1.61 3.50 -11.29
C LYS A 79 0.93 2.47 -10.38
N PHE A 80 -0.28 2.75 -9.91
CA PHE A 80 -1.07 1.76 -9.16
C PHE A 80 -1.29 0.47 -9.97
N ASP A 81 -1.63 0.59 -11.26
CA ASP A 81 -1.88 -0.57 -12.12
C ASP A 81 -0.66 -1.51 -12.24
N LEU A 82 0.57 -0.98 -12.06
CA LEU A 82 1.80 -1.78 -12.02
C LEU A 82 1.96 -2.56 -10.72
N ALA A 83 1.42 -2.07 -9.61
CA ALA A 83 1.66 -2.64 -8.28
C ALA A 83 0.47 -3.45 -7.73
N ALA A 84 -0.75 -3.18 -8.21
CA ALA A 84 -1.99 -3.74 -7.63
C ALA A 84 -1.98 -5.26 -7.49
N TYR A 85 -1.31 -5.97 -8.40
CA TYR A 85 -1.20 -7.43 -8.35
C TYR A 85 -0.45 -7.96 -7.12
N LEU A 86 0.42 -7.16 -6.49
CA LEU A 86 1.21 -7.58 -5.32
C LEU A 86 0.32 -7.97 -4.13
N LEU A 87 -0.85 -7.35 -3.96
CA LEU A 87 -1.81 -7.75 -2.92
C LEU A 87 -2.30 -9.19 -3.10
N ASN A 88 -2.53 -9.62 -4.34
CA ASN A 88 -2.98 -10.98 -4.66
C ASN A 88 -1.83 -11.99 -4.68
N ALA A 89 -0.61 -11.51 -4.97
CA ALA A 89 0.61 -12.32 -4.96
C ALA A 89 1.21 -12.48 -3.55
N TYR A 90 0.65 -11.82 -2.53
CA TYR A 90 1.14 -11.88 -1.15
C TYR A 90 1.22 -13.34 -0.65
N PRO A 91 2.38 -13.83 -0.19
CA PRO A 91 2.55 -15.21 0.25
C PRO A 91 1.66 -15.52 1.46
N LYS A 92 0.86 -16.58 1.38
CA LYS A 92 -0.07 -16.99 2.45
C LYS A 92 0.68 -17.40 3.72
N GLU A 93 1.88 -17.93 3.56
CA GLU A 93 2.77 -18.30 4.65
C GLU A 93 3.04 -17.11 5.58
N LEU A 94 3.22 -15.91 5.03
CA LEU A 94 3.40 -14.69 5.82
C LEU A 94 2.12 -14.27 6.57
N THR A 95 0.94 -14.68 6.10
CA THR A 95 -0.35 -14.39 6.76
C THR A 95 -0.53 -15.12 8.08
N ASP A 96 0.25 -16.15 8.37
CA ASP A 96 0.21 -16.89 9.65
C ASP A 96 1.47 -16.69 10.51
N GLU A 97 2.57 -16.23 9.92
CA GLU A 97 3.84 -16.02 10.65
C GLU A 97 3.86 -14.78 11.57
N LEU A 98 4.69 -14.82 12.61
CA LEU A 98 5.00 -13.67 13.45
C LEU A 98 6.03 -12.78 12.75
N ASN A 99 6.10 -11.51 13.16
CA ASN A 99 7.11 -10.56 12.67
C ASN A 99 8.51 -11.17 12.76
N LYS A 100 9.26 -11.11 11.65
CA LYS A 100 10.50 -11.85 11.50
C LYS A 100 11.41 -11.26 10.42
N SER A 101 12.71 -11.46 10.58
CA SER A 101 13.69 -11.30 9.51
C SER A 101 14.05 -12.66 8.90
N TYR A 102 14.10 -12.75 7.57
CA TYR A 102 14.58 -13.93 6.82
C TYR A 102 15.96 -13.66 6.23
N GLY A 103 16.87 -14.63 6.34
CA GLY A 103 18.26 -14.48 5.92
C GLY A 103 19.05 -13.52 6.81
N CYS A 104 20.01 -12.80 6.22
CA CYS A 104 20.81 -11.77 6.85
C CYS A 104 20.68 -10.46 6.04
N PRO A 105 19.54 -9.75 6.15
CA PRO A 105 19.24 -8.61 5.29
C PRO A 105 20.38 -7.58 5.28
N ASP A 106 20.90 -7.31 4.09
CA ASP A 106 22.00 -6.36 3.82
C ASP A 106 23.33 -6.61 4.54
N CYS A 107 23.56 -7.79 5.15
CA CYS A 107 24.82 -8.11 5.84
C CYS A 107 26.07 -8.14 4.94
N HIS A 108 25.87 -8.32 3.63
CA HIS A 108 26.88 -8.38 2.57
C HIS A 108 26.60 -7.32 1.48
N ASP A 109 25.92 -6.22 1.83
CA ASP A 109 25.47 -5.15 0.93
C ASP A 109 24.51 -5.60 -0.19
N GLN A 110 23.84 -6.74 0.00
CA GLN A 110 22.89 -7.29 -0.97
C GLN A 110 21.51 -6.62 -0.92
N GLY A 111 21.29 -5.75 0.06
CA GLY A 111 20.02 -5.07 0.30
C GLY A 111 19.01 -5.88 1.11
N THR A 112 17.87 -5.27 1.33
CA THR A 112 16.75 -5.78 2.13
C THR A 112 15.45 -5.48 1.42
N ILE A 113 14.55 -6.47 1.33
CA ILE A 113 13.14 -6.23 1.04
C ILE A 113 12.41 -5.92 2.35
N ILE A 114 11.61 -4.87 2.33
CA ILE A 114 10.80 -4.41 3.46
C ILE A 114 9.34 -4.76 3.16
N LEU A 115 8.68 -5.44 4.09
CA LEU A 115 7.26 -5.77 4.00
C LEU A 115 6.54 -5.41 5.29
N GLN A 116 5.42 -4.69 5.19
CA GLN A 116 4.44 -4.65 6.25
C GLN A 116 3.04 -4.89 5.68
N TYR A 117 2.30 -5.84 6.25
CA TYR A 117 0.94 -6.13 5.81
C TYR A 117 -0.03 -5.94 6.96
N TYR A 118 -1.03 -5.09 6.76
CA TYR A 118 -2.13 -4.91 7.68
C TYR A 118 -3.38 -5.57 7.10
N ASP A 119 -3.92 -6.54 7.81
CA ASP A 119 -5.10 -7.32 7.38
C ASP A 119 -6.44 -6.74 7.84
N GLY A 120 -6.43 -5.57 8.50
CA GLY A 120 -7.58 -4.95 9.14
C GLY A 120 -7.66 -5.18 10.64
N ASN A 121 -6.85 -6.09 11.18
CA ASN A 121 -6.78 -6.40 12.60
C ASN A 121 -5.34 -6.35 13.13
N ARG A 122 -4.38 -6.92 12.39
CA ARG A 122 -3.00 -7.09 12.82
C ARG A 122 -2.04 -6.57 11.76
N LEU A 123 -1.02 -5.85 12.22
CA LEU A 123 0.12 -5.47 11.40
C LEU A 123 1.18 -6.55 11.53
N LYS A 124 1.64 -7.06 10.38
CA LYS A 124 2.79 -7.94 10.29
C LYS A 124 3.93 -7.23 9.61
N SER A 125 5.15 -7.41 10.10
CA SER A 125 6.34 -6.74 9.57
C SER A 125 7.46 -7.75 9.35
N PHE A 126 8.03 -7.72 8.15
CA PHE A 126 9.11 -8.61 7.75
C PHE A 126 10.23 -7.83 7.06
N LEU A 127 11.46 -8.27 7.33
CA LEU A 127 12.63 -7.90 6.56
C LEU A 127 13.14 -9.16 5.87
N VAL A 128 13.30 -9.12 4.56
CA VAL A 128 13.69 -10.30 3.77
C VAL A 128 15.00 -9.99 3.08
N ASP A 129 16.00 -10.83 3.29
CA ASP A 129 17.26 -10.77 2.57
C ASP A 129 17.01 -10.94 1.06
N GLN A 130 17.75 -10.20 0.23
CA GLN A 130 17.67 -10.34 -1.22
C GLN A 130 18.43 -11.56 -1.75
N ASP A 131 19.36 -12.12 -0.96
CA ASP A 131 19.99 -13.38 -1.30
C ASP A 131 18.98 -14.53 -1.19
N LYS A 132 18.49 -14.98 -2.36
CA LYS A 132 17.55 -16.10 -2.47
C LYS A 132 18.08 -17.40 -1.85
N THR A 133 19.40 -17.58 -1.75
CA THR A 133 19.98 -18.76 -1.11
C THR A 133 19.84 -18.74 0.42
N ALA A 134 19.59 -17.57 1.01
CA ALA A 134 19.46 -17.36 2.44
C ALA A 134 18.00 -17.28 2.94
N ILE A 135 17.01 -17.33 2.04
CA ILE A 135 15.58 -17.22 2.37
C ILE A 135 14.78 -18.44 1.89
N PRO A 136 13.60 -18.72 2.50
CA PRO A 136 12.73 -19.80 2.04
C PRO A 136 12.32 -19.67 0.57
N ASN A 137 12.27 -20.81 -0.14
CA ASN A 137 11.91 -20.87 -1.56
C ASN A 137 10.55 -20.20 -1.89
N TYR A 138 9.59 -20.24 -0.96
CA TYR A 138 8.27 -19.63 -1.18
C TYR A 138 8.33 -18.10 -1.32
N LEU A 139 9.39 -17.44 -0.82
CA LEU A 139 9.57 -15.99 -0.93
C LEU A 139 10.24 -15.57 -2.25
N HIS A 140 10.92 -16.48 -2.95
CA HIS A 140 11.77 -16.13 -4.09
C HIS A 140 11.01 -15.36 -5.18
N GLY A 141 9.87 -15.90 -5.62
CA GLY A 141 9.06 -15.26 -6.66
C GLY A 141 8.45 -13.94 -6.21
N TYR A 142 8.14 -13.79 -4.92
CA TYR A 142 7.56 -12.56 -4.40
C TYR A 142 8.61 -11.45 -4.25
N VAL A 143 9.83 -11.79 -3.83
CA VAL A 143 10.99 -10.88 -3.85
C VAL A 143 11.26 -10.39 -5.27
N ASP A 144 11.27 -11.29 -6.26
CA ASP A 144 11.44 -10.92 -7.68
C ASP A 144 10.31 -9.97 -8.14
N SER A 145 9.07 -10.23 -7.76
CA SER A 145 7.90 -9.41 -8.09
C SER A 145 7.98 -7.99 -7.48
N ILE A 146 8.43 -7.87 -6.23
CA ILE A 146 8.61 -6.58 -5.56
C ILE A 146 9.68 -5.77 -6.28
N ASN A 147 10.85 -6.36 -6.52
CA ASN A 147 11.95 -5.65 -7.17
C ASN A 147 11.59 -5.18 -8.58
N GLU A 148 10.91 -6.02 -9.36
CA GLU A 148 10.46 -5.63 -10.70
C GLU A 148 9.42 -4.50 -10.64
N THR A 149 8.48 -4.57 -9.69
CA THR A 149 7.49 -3.50 -9.47
C THR A 149 8.17 -2.19 -9.12
N ILE A 150 9.11 -2.19 -8.16
CA ILE A 150 9.86 -0.98 -7.77
C ILE A 150 10.63 -0.43 -8.96
N ARG A 151 11.29 -1.28 -9.74
CA ARG A 151 12.00 -0.87 -10.95
C ARG A 151 11.08 -0.15 -11.93
N LEU A 152 9.88 -0.68 -12.17
CA LEU A 152 8.89 -0.08 -13.08
C LEU A 152 8.29 1.22 -12.53
N LEU A 153 8.12 1.34 -11.21
CA LEU A 153 7.62 2.55 -10.56
C LEU A 153 8.60 3.73 -10.65
N ASN A 154 9.90 3.45 -10.86
CA ASN A 154 10.96 4.43 -10.95
C ASN A 154 11.43 4.74 -12.38
N LEU A 155 10.73 4.22 -13.40
CA LEU A 155 10.86 4.65 -14.81
C LEU A 155 10.03 5.92 -15.07
#